data_AF-A0A1V6HI18-F1
#
_entry.id   AF-A0A1V6HI18-F1
#
_cell.length_a   1.000
_cell.length_b   1.000
_cell.length_c   1.000
_cell.angle_alpha   90.00
_cell.angle_beta   90.00
_cell.angle_gamma   90.00
#
_symmetry.space_group_name_H-M   'P 1'
#
loop_
_entity.id
_entity.type
_entity.pdbx_description
1 polymer ?
#
loop_
_entity_poly.entity_id
_entity_poly.type
_entity_poly.pdbx_seq_one_letter_code
_entity_poly.pdbx_strand_id
1 'polypeptide(L)'
;MKKIILYLLLILAMFKWPAFSQTKIFDESFESDLTGWNFEGNWFQEPGYIFMYYHPVTYNYDFWTISPEFQVPVTGGDLIINHFVDVYQANVTDEKCEILILHNDQEDVVWEYALSNGTWGSIFGTDMLIPLDEFIGETVRVKMKSYGAKSNALWGWFIFNMSLTTFFNYDVEALQLNGPASLNPGEVGDWTLSIKNLGLNPIYDITIKLFSYKEHNELATEIFNQSIPAGETSLAPITWSSNLVHNTMLYAVIEHTNDQYSANNKSQSKFLRINPPQEVNILVWDNDNGIETIINPETGVNQQASATIEQNLQEAGLQYSLLEKLPVDLSQYDIVIATMGSHCLG
;
A
#
# COMPACT_ATOMS: atom_id res chain seq x y z
N MET A 1 29.53 -15.14 -23.07
CA MET A 1 28.71 -14.29 -22.18
C MET A 1 27.39 -13.84 -22.80
N LYS A 2 27.35 -13.04 -23.88
CA LYS A 2 26.08 -12.55 -24.47
C LYS A 2 25.07 -13.65 -24.87
N LYS A 3 25.55 -14.78 -25.42
CA LYS A 3 24.69 -15.92 -25.78
C LYS A 3 24.10 -16.64 -24.55
N ILE A 4 24.85 -16.76 -23.45
CA ILE A 4 24.38 -17.40 -22.22
C ILE A 4 23.31 -16.54 -21.55
N ILE A 5 23.49 -15.21 -21.50
CA ILE A 5 22.48 -14.28 -21.00
C ILE A 5 21.22 -14.32 -21.86
N LEU A 6 21.36 -14.41 -23.19
CA LEU A 6 20.22 -14.54 -24.09
C LEU A 6 19.47 -15.87 -23.90
N TYR A 7 20.18 -17.00 -23.70
CA TYR A 7 19.55 -18.28 -23.40
C TYR A 7 18.91 -18.30 -22.01
N LEU A 8 19.51 -17.63 -21.01
CA LEU A 8 18.92 -17.47 -19.68
C LEU A 8 17.64 -16.64 -19.76
N LEU A 9 17.65 -15.51 -20.48
CA LEU A 9 16.48 -14.65 -20.73
C LEU A 9 15.40 -15.39 -21.52
N LEU A 10 15.76 -16.25 -22.48
CA LEU A 10 14.79 -17.08 -23.21
C LEU A 10 14.21 -18.19 -22.32
N ILE A 11 14.99 -18.78 -21.42
CA ILE A 11 14.49 -19.76 -20.44
C ILE A 11 13.57 -19.05 -19.42
N LEU A 12 13.95 -17.87 -18.94
CA LEU A 12 13.12 -16.97 -18.10
C LEU A 12 11.83 -16.50 -18.81
N ALA A 13 11.84 -16.35 -20.14
CA ALA A 13 10.67 -15.96 -20.91
C ALA A 13 9.80 -17.15 -21.34
N MET A 14 10.39 -18.35 -21.46
CA MET A 14 9.67 -19.59 -21.80
C MET A 14 9.06 -20.26 -20.56
N PHE A 15 9.67 -20.08 -19.38
CA PHE A 15 9.04 -20.38 -18.09
C PHE A 15 8.43 -19.10 -17.58
N LYS A 16 7.11 -18.92 -17.73
CA LYS A 16 6.35 -17.88 -17.03
C LYS A 16 6.68 -17.98 -15.54
N TRP A 17 7.63 -17.17 -15.07
CA TRP A 17 8.27 -17.40 -13.77
C TRP A 17 7.26 -17.05 -12.68
N PRO A 18 7.04 -17.94 -11.69
CA PRO A 18 6.17 -17.69 -10.54
C PRO A 18 6.48 -16.44 -9.71
N ALA A 19 7.60 -15.75 -9.96
CA ALA A 19 8.07 -14.61 -9.18
C ALA A 19 7.12 -13.41 -9.28
N PHE A 20 6.28 -13.37 -10.32
CA PHE A 20 5.23 -12.36 -10.48
C PHE A 20 3.88 -12.79 -9.87
N SER A 21 3.77 -14.05 -9.43
CA SER A 21 2.65 -14.70 -8.73
C SER A 21 2.92 -14.81 -7.22
N GLN A 22 3.59 -13.82 -6.64
CA GLN A 22 3.85 -13.82 -5.21
C GLN A 22 2.84 -12.92 -4.52
N THR A 23 2.19 -13.46 -3.50
CA THR A 23 1.22 -12.75 -2.67
C THR A 23 1.92 -12.22 -1.45
N LYS A 24 1.81 -10.91 -1.22
CA LYS A 24 2.23 -10.30 0.05
C LYS A 24 1.06 -10.29 1.01
N ILE A 25 1.17 -11.04 2.10
CA ILE A 25 0.09 -11.23 3.09
C ILE A 25 0.25 -10.26 4.26
N PHE A 26 1.51 -9.97 4.59
CA PHE A 26 1.89 -9.08 5.66
C PHE A 26 2.93 -8.11 5.11
N ASP A 27 2.76 -6.83 5.38
CA ASP A 27 3.73 -5.77 5.04
C ASP A 27 3.68 -4.70 6.12
N GLU A 28 4.80 -4.51 6.79
CA GLU A 28 4.98 -3.47 7.78
C GLU A 28 6.16 -2.61 7.36
N SER A 29 5.86 -1.41 6.84
CA SER A 29 6.86 -0.42 6.43
C SER A 29 7.19 0.58 7.53
N PHE A 30 6.46 0.56 8.66
CA PHE A 30 6.68 1.46 9.81
C PHE A 30 6.53 2.96 9.50
N GLU A 31 5.94 3.34 8.36
CA GLU A 31 5.74 4.75 7.94
C GLU A 31 4.70 5.48 8.79
N SER A 32 3.81 4.75 9.46
CA SER A 32 2.73 5.28 10.30
C SER A 32 2.74 4.65 11.70
N ASP A 33 2.06 5.27 12.67
CA ASP A 33 1.93 4.77 14.04
C ASP A 33 1.58 3.28 14.10
N LEU A 34 2.34 2.54 14.91
CA LEU A 34 2.20 1.08 14.97
C LEU A 34 1.00 0.64 15.81
N THR A 35 0.29 -0.36 15.29
CA THR A 35 -0.81 -1.02 16.01
C THR A 35 -0.44 -2.46 16.34
N GLY A 36 -0.58 -2.86 17.60
CA GLY A 36 -0.39 -4.25 18.05
C GLY A 36 1.06 -4.67 18.34
N TRP A 37 2.04 -3.81 18.05
CA TRP A 37 3.43 -4.00 18.44
C TRP A 37 3.62 -3.76 19.94
N ASN A 38 4.45 -4.59 20.58
CA ASN A 38 4.83 -4.43 21.98
C ASN A 38 6.33 -4.22 22.09
N PHE A 39 6.73 -3.23 22.89
CA PHE A 39 8.13 -2.85 23.09
C PHE A 39 8.52 -2.97 24.55
N GLU A 40 9.70 -3.52 24.82
CA GLU A 40 10.32 -3.57 26.14
C GLU A 40 11.74 -3.02 26.07
N GLY A 41 12.04 -2.08 26.95
CA GLY A 41 13.33 -1.41 26.99
C GLY A 41 13.50 -0.35 25.92
N ASN A 42 14.70 -0.26 25.35
CA ASN A 42 15.09 0.84 24.46
C ASN A 42 14.69 0.62 23.00
N TRP A 43 13.50 0.11 22.74
CA TRP A 43 12.93 0.06 21.40
C TRP A 43 12.02 1.26 21.14
N PHE A 44 12.10 1.79 19.93
CA PHE A 44 11.38 2.99 19.51
C PHE A 44 10.88 2.83 18.07
N GLN A 45 9.92 3.67 17.70
CA GLN A 45 9.45 3.84 16.34
C GLN A 45 9.81 5.25 15.84
N GLU A 46 10.25 5.34 14.60
CA GLU A 46 10.30 6.55 13.79
C GLU A 46 9.59 6.28 12.45
N PRO A 47 9.16 7.31 11.69
CA PRO A 47 8.62 7.09 10.35
C PRO A 47 9.61 6.31 9.47
N GLY A 48 9.19 5.12 9.03
CA GLY A 48 9.93 4.24 8.13
C GLY A 48 10.80 3.18 8.80
N TYR A 49 10.89 3.12 10.14
CA TYR A 49 11.56 2.02 10.84
C TYR A 49 11.22 1.91 12.34
N ILE A 50 11.36 0.72 12.89
CA ILE A 50 11.58 0.54 14.34
C ILE A 50 13.06 0.33 14.61
N PHE A 51 13.52 0.77 15.77
CA PHE A 51 14.90 0.56 16.16
C PHE A 51 15.08 0.36 17.65
N MET A 52 16.08 -0.45 17.98
CA MET A 52 16.62 -0.50 19.32
C MET A 52 17.79 0.47 19.42
N TYR A 53 17.79 1.34 20.44
CA TYR A 53 18.90 2.25 20.71
C TYR A 53 19.64 1.84 21.98
N TYR A 54 20.96 2.02 21.99
CA TYR A 54 21.78 1.59 23.12
C TYR A 54 21.53 2.40 24.40
N HIS A 55 21.00 3.63 24.27
CA HIS A 55 20.83 4.58 25.35
C HIS A 55 19.37 4.68 25.83
N PRO A 56 19.11 4.78 27.15
CA PRO A 56 20.06 4.76 28.26
C PRO A 56 20.78 3.41 28.41
N VAL A 57 22.09 3.48 28.70
CA VAL A 57 22.93 2.30 28.89
C VAL A 57 22.42 1.51 30.09
N THR A 58 22.07 0.24 29.87
CA THR A 58 21.42 -0.61 30.87
C THR A 58 22.25 -1.88 31.10
N TYR A 59 22.45 -2.23 32.37
CA TYR A 59 23.19 -3.43 32.75
C TYR A 59 22.25 -4.64 32.83
N ASN A 60 22.75 -5.82 32.43
CA ASN A 60 21.99 -7.08 32.38
C ASN A 60 20.65 -6.91 31.66
N TYR A 61 20.69 -6.23 30.52
CA TYR A 61 19.49 -5.90 29.77
C TYR A 61 18.99 -7.12 28.99
N ASP A 62 17.68 -7.15 28.80
CA ASP A 62 16.96 -8.06 27.92
C ASP A 62 15.84 -7.23 27.28
N PHE A 63 16.15 -6.63 26.13
CA PHE A 63 15.23 -5.76 25.41
C PHE A 63 14.64 -6.50 24.24
N TRP A 64 13.37 -6.24 23.96
CA TRP A 64 12.68 -6.90 22.87
C TRP A 64 11.57 -6.05 22.28
N THR A 65 11.22 -6.38 21.05
CA THR A 65 9.97 -5.97 20.43
C THR A 65 9.27 -7.20 19.86
N ILE A 66 7.93 -7.20 19.91
CA ILE A 66 7.08 -8.29 19.42
C ILE A 66 6.06 -7.72 18.45
N SER A 67 5.95 -8.33 17.28
CA SER A 67 4.97 -7.98 16.26
C SER A 67 3.54 -8.36 16.65
N PRO A 68 2.53 -7.80 15.96
CA PRO A 68 1.18 -8.36 15.94
C PRO A 68 1.19 -9.82 15.45
N GLU A 69 0.11 -10.53 15.77
CA GLU A 69 -0.12 -11.89 15.28
C GLU A 69 -0.44 -11.89 13.78
N PHE A 70 0.11 -12.86 13.05
CA PHE A 70 -0.27 -13.16 11.67
C PHE A 70 -0.34 -14.66 11.44
N GLN A 71 -1.15 -15.09 10.47
CA GLN A 71 -1.27 -16.49 10.08
C GLN A 71 -0.21 -16.84 9.04
N VAL A 72 0.51 -17.93 9.26
CA VAL A 72 1.35 -18.53 8.24
C VAL A 72 0.47 -19.34 7.30
N PRO A 73 0.48 -19.08 5.98
CA PRO A 73 -0.37 -19.80 5.03
C PRO A 73 -0.11 -21.30 5.02
N VAL A 74 -1.13 -22.06 4.64
CA VAL A 74 -1.01 -23.52 4.41
C VAL A 74 -0.01 -23.88 3.30
N THR A 75 0.36 -22.90 2.47
CA THR A 75 1.36 -23.01 1.40
C THR A 75 2.76 -22.63 1.84
N GLY A 76 2.98 -22.33 3.13
CA GLY A 76 4.24 -21.79 3.64
C GLY A 76 4.39 -20.31 3.35
N GLY A 77 5.61 -19.81 3.47
CA GLY A 77 5.94 -18.44 3.13
C GLY A 77 7.32 -18.04 3.62
N ASP A 78 7.86 -17.02 2.98
CA ASP A 78 9.13 -16.41 3.35
C ASP A 78 8.84 -15.10 4.08
N LEU A 79 9.24 -15.05 5.36
CA LEU A 79 9.31 -13.81 6.12
C LEU A 79 10.61 -13.09 5.72
N ILE A 80 10.45 -11.89 5.18
CA ILE A 80 11.55 -11.02 4.77
C ILE A 80 11.63 -9.89 5.78
N ILE A 81 12.79 -9.79 6.44
CA ILE A 81 13.11 -8.70 7.37
C ILE A 81 14.26 -7.89 6.79
N ASN A 82 14.01 -6.63 6.49
CA ASN A 82 15.05 -5.69 6.08
C ASN A 82 15.59 -4.99 7.33
N HIS A 83 16.84 -5.29 7.72
CA HIS A 83 17.42 -4.76 8.95
C HIS A 83 18.90 -4.38 8.85
N PHE A 84 19.39 -3.66 9.86
CA PHE A 84 20.79 -3.24 9.99
C PHE A 84 21.18 -3.24 11.47
N VAL A 85 22.28 -3.91 11.81
CA VAL A 85 22.81 -3.93 13.18
C VAL A 85 24.10 -3.12 13.21
N ASP A 86 24.07 -1.96 13.86
CA ASP A 86 25.23 -1.09 14.02
C ASP A 86 25.90 -1.31 15.37
N VAL A 87 27.20 -1.62 15.36
CA VAL A 87 27.97 -2.03 16.54
C VAL A 87 29.13 -1.08 16.78
N TYR A 88 29.15 -0.48 17.97
CA TYR A 88 30.18 0.43 18.43
C TYR A 88 31.35 -0.27 19.16
N GLN A 89 31.09 -1.31 19.97
CA GLN A 89 32.11 -1.96 20.82
C GLN A 89 32.28 -3.47 20.59
N ALA A 90 32.45 -3.89 19.34
CA ALA A 90 32.55 -5.31 18.98
C ALA A 90 33.66 -6.09 19.74
N ASN A 91 34.78 -5.46 20.07
CA ASN A 91 35.92 -6.18 20.66
C ASN A 91 35.80 -6.51 22.16
N VAL A 92 34.75 -6.06 22.84
CA VAL A 92 34.63 -6.14 24.31
C VAL A 92 33.23 -6.51 24.79
N THR A 93 32.48 -7.24 23.96
CA THR A 93 31.09 -7.61 24.23
C THR A 93 30.84 -9.11 24.08
N ASP A 94 29.91 -9.64 24.86
CA ASP A 94 29.27 -10.95 24.73
C ASP A 94 27.77 -10.84 24.39
N GLU A 95 27.31 -9.63 24.07
CA GLU A 95 25.93 -9.29 23.79
C GLU A 95 25.50 -9.81 22.41
N LYS A 96 24.21 -10.07 22.25
CA LYS A 96 23.64 -10.71 21.05
C LYS A 96 22.34 -10.06 20.62
N CYS A 97 22.07 -10.13 19.32
CA CYS A 97 20.74 -9.94 18.74
C CYS A 97 20.17 -11.29 18.28
N GLU A 98 18.88 -11.50 18.48
CA GLU A 98 18.13 -12.68 18.07
C GLU A 98 16.81 -12.28 17.41
N ILE A 99 16.40 -13.03 16.41
CA ILE A 99 15.04 -13.01 15.88
C ILE A 99 14.43 -14.38 16.16
N LEU A 100 13.24 -14.35 16.76
CA LEU A 100 12.52 -15.53 17.18
C LEU A 100 11.11 -15.54 16.58
N ILE A 101 10.58 -16.74 16.34
CA ILE A 101 9.18 -16.97 16.02
C ILE A 101 8.48 -17.49 17.27
N LEU A 102 7.43 -16.78 17.69
CA LEU A 102 6.55 -17.16 18.79
C LEU A 102 5.35 -17.92 18.25
N HIS A 103 5.14 -19.15 18.69
CA HIS A 103 4.02 -20.00 18.28
C HIS A 103 3.66 -20.95 19.43
N ASN A 104 2.37 -21.26 19.64
CA ASN A 104 1.93 -22.28 20.60
C ASN A 104 2.64 -22.26 21.99
N ASP A 105 2.84 -21.07 22.57
CA ASP A 105 3.58 -20.84 23.82
C ASP A 105 5.07 -21.27 23.81
N GLN A 106 5.67 -21.48 22.63
CA GLN A 106 7.09 -21.74 22.37
C GLN A 106 7.76 -20.51 21.73
N GLU A 107 9.08 -20.42 21.86
CA GLU A 107 9.92 -19.46 21.13
C GLU A 107 11.04 -20.21 20.39
N ASP A 108 11.09 -20.07 19.07
CA ASP A 108 12.15 -20.67 18.24
C ASP A 108 13.07 -19.59 17.69
N VAL A 109 14.36 -19.68 17.98
CA VAL A 109 15.38 -18.76 17.46
C VAL A 109 15.66 -19.12 15.99
N VAL A 110 15.30 -18.22 15.09
CA VAL A 110 15.50 -18.38 13.63
C VAL A 110 16.72 -17.62 13.12
N TRP A 111 17.22 -16.67 13.91
CA TRP A 111 18.47 -15.96 13.64
C TRP A 111 19.11 -15.52 14.95
N GLU A 112 20.42 -15.72 15.08
CA GLU A 112 21.25 -15.23 16.18
C GLU A 112 22.49 -14.54 15.61
N TYR A 113 22.85 -13.39 16.17
CA TYR A 113 24.06 -12.67 15.81
C TYR A 113 24.77 -12.11 17.04
N ALA A 114 25.99 -12.61 17.28
CA ALA A 114 26.86 -12.09 18.32
C ALA A 114 27.44 -10.73 17.91
N LEU A 115 27.31 -9.72 18.76
CA LEU A 115 27.77 -8.36 18.49
C LEU A 115 29.31 -8.27 18.47
N SER A 116 29.99 -9.30 18.98
CA SER A 116 31.43 -9.46 18.80
C SER A 116 31.87 -9.58 17.34
N ASN A 117 30.94 -9.89 16.43
CA ASN A 117 31.20 -9.99 14.99
C ASN A 117 31.20 -8.63 14.27
N GLY A 118 30.85 -7.54 14.96
CA GLY A 118 30.76 -6.20 14.39
C GLY A 118 29.41 -5.91 13.74
N THR A 119 29.40 -4.97 12.81
CA THR A 119 28.19 -4.53 12.11
C THR A 119 27.62 -5.64 11.20
N TRP A 120 26.30 -5.80 11.17
CA TRP A 120 25.60 -6.67 10.22
C TRP A 120 24.76 -5.84 9.24
N GLY A 121 24.84 -6.18 7.95
CA GLY A 121 24.04 -5.55 6.89
C GLY A 121 24.57 -4.19 6.41
N SER A 122 23.76 -3.53 5.59
CA SER A 122 24.02 -2.18 5.07
C SER A 122 23.26 -1.11 5.87
N ILE A 123 23.75 0.12 5.87
CA ILE A 123 23.10 1.25 6.56
C ILE A 123 21.67 1.55 6.07
N PHE A 124 21.30 1.08 4.88
CA PHE A 124 19.94 1.18 4.33
C PHE A 124 19.20 -0.16 4.43
N GLY A 125 19.68 -1.04 5.30
CA GLY A 125 19.14 -2.37 5.50
C GLY A 125 19.73 -3.42 4.56
N THR A 126 19.48 -4.67 4.91
CA THR A 126 19.76 -5.86 4.12
C THR A 126 18.64 -6.85 4.36
N ASP A 127 18.10 -7.41 3.28
CA ASP A 127 17.03 -8.39 3.36
C ASP A 127 17.55 -9.70 3.92
N MET A 128 16.92 -10.17 4.98
CA MET A 128 17.07 -11.50 5.51
C MET A 128 15.78 -12.28 5.25
N LEU A 129 15.91 -13.46 4.63
CA LEU A 129 14.79 -14.38 4.42
C LEU A 129 14.78 -15.45 5.51
N ILE A 130 13.62 -15.63 6.14
CA ILE A 130 13.32 -16.69 7.10
C ILE A 130 12.16 -17.52 6.53
N PRO A 131 12.41 -18.76 6.07
CA PRO A 131 11.35 -19.67 5.68
C PRO A 131 10.48 -20.02 6.89
N LEU A 132 9.16 -19.93 6.74
CA LEU A 132 8.20 -20.28 7.79
C LEU A 132 7.53 -21.64 7.59
N ASP A 133 8.14 -22.53 6.80
CA ASP A 133 7.58 -23.86 6.46
C ASP A 133 7.27 -24.73 7.70
N GLU A 134 8.02 -24.55 8.78
CA GLU A 134 7.81 -25.28 10.04
C GLU A 134 6.57 -24.81 10.81
N PHE A 135 6.04 -23.62 10.47
CA PHE A 135 4.92 -22.97 11.16
C PHE A 135 3.65 -22.92 10.30
N ILE A 136 3.58 -23.73 9.23
CA ILE A 136 2.47 -23.75 8.28
C ILE A 136 1.11 -23.92 8.97
N GLY A 137 0.19 -23.00 8.72
CA GLY A 137 -1.16 -23.01 9.28
C GLY A 137 -1.25 -22.53 10.74
N GLU A 138 -0.13 -22.10 11.32
CA GLU A 138 -0.08 -21.58 12.68
C GLU A 138 -0.22 -20.05 12.71
N THR A 139 -0.71 -19.56 13.84
CA THR A 139 -0.69 -18.14 14.19
C THR A 139 0.60 -17.84 14.91
N VAL A 140 1.42 -16.94 14.35
CA VAL A 140 2.75 -16.63 14.89
C VAL A 140 2.92 -15.14 15.17
N ARG A 141 3.94 -14.82 15.96
CA ARG A 141 4.49 -13.46 16.13
C ARG A 141 6.00 -13.49 15.92
N VAL A 142 6.57 -12.37 15.50
CA VAL A 142 8.02 -12.19 15.39
C VAL A 142 8.49 -11.42 16.61
N LYS A 143 9.49 -11.96 17.32
CA LYS A 143 10.16 -11.31 18.44
C LYS A 143 11.59 -10.97 18.02
N MET A 144 11.96 -9.70 18.14
CA MET A 144 13.33 -9.25 17.94
C MET A 144 13.89 -8.88 19.31
N LYS A 145 15.01 -9.50 19.67
CA LYS A 145 15.55 -9.47 21.03
C LYS A 145 17.03 -9.11 21.02
N SER A 146 17.45 -8.24 21.92
CA SER A 146 18.87 -8.04 22.23
C SER A 146 19.11 -8.14 23.72
N TYR A 147 20.16 -8.83 24.13
CA TYR A 147 20.47 -9.03 25.53
C TYR A 147 21.97 -9.15 25.79
N GLY A 148 22.35 -8.93 27.05
CA GLY A 148 23.69 -9.19 27.56
C GLY A 148 24.07 -8.25 28.69
N ALA A 149 25.38 -8.12 28.94
CA ALA A 149 25.85 -7.46 30.14
C ALA A 149 25.58 -5.95 30.18
N LYS A 150 25.55 -5.22 29.04
CA LYS A 150 25.59 -3.74 29.07
C LYS A 150 24.89 -2.88 27.99
N SER A 151 24.10 -3.32 27.03
CA SER A 151 23.49 -2.52 25.94
C SER A 151 24.39 -1.60 25.09
N ASN A 152 25.62 -1.27 25.49
CA ASN A 152 26.46 -0.22 24.91
C ASN A 152 27.42 -0.71 23.83
N ALA A 153 27.41 -2.00 23.50
CA ALA A 153 28.11 -2.47 22.31
C ALA A 153 27.35 -2.15 21.03
N LEU A 154 26.01 -2.13 21.06
CA LEU A 154 25.21 -1.62 19.96
C LEU A 154 25.33 -0.10 19.90
N TRP A 155 25.33 0.44 18.69
CA TRP A 155 24.89 1.80 18.44
C TRP A 155 23.38 1.82 18.18
N GLY A 156 22.90 0.87 17.38
CA GLY A 156 21.48 0.65 17.22
C GLY A 156 21.19 -0.58 16.36
N TRP A 157 19.96 -1.06 16.44
CA TRP A 157 19.46 -2.11 15.57
C TRP A 157 18.19 -1.61 14.88
N PHE A 158 18.26 -1.42 13.57
CA PHE A 158 17.20 -0.83 12.75
C PHE A 158 16.47 -1.90 11.95
N ILE A 159 15.14 -1.84 11.93
CA ILE A 159 14.26 -2.69 11.14
C ILE A 159 13.43 -1.77 10.24
N PHE A 160 13.69 -1.80 8.95
CA PHE A 160 13.08 -0.89 7.97
C PHE A 160 11.81 -1.47 7.34
N ASN A 161 11.73 -2.79 7.20
CA ASN A 161 10.53 -3.46 6.70
C ASN A 161 10.47 -4.89 7.21
N MET A 162 9.24 -5.36 7.42
CA MET A 162 8.96 -6.78 7.62
C MET A 162 7.80 -7.17 6.73
N SER A 163 7.97 -8.20 5.90
CA SER A 163 6.91 -8.68 5.02
C SER A 163 6.85 -10.20 4.95
N LEU A 164 5.65 -10.76 4.83
CA LEU A 164 5.45 -12.19 4.56
C LEU A 164 4.96 -12.35 3.14
N THR A 165 5.68 -13.17 2.39
CA THR A 165 5.35 -13.50 1.02
C THR A 165 5.10 -14.99 0.86
N THR A 166 4.12 -15.38 0.04
CA THR A 166 3.83 -16.79 -0.25
C THR A 166 3.43 -16.98 -1.70
N PHE A 167 3.32 -18.25 -2.10
CA PHE A 167 2.75 -18.67 -3.37
C PHE A 167 1.47 -19.46 -3.12
N PHE A 168 0.34 -18.91 -3.55
CA PHE A 168 -0.92 -19.65 -3.57
C PHE A 168 -1.09 -20.42 -4.88
N ASN A 169 -1.80 -21.54 -4.85
CA ASN A 169 -2.19 -22.23 -6.08
C ASN A 169 -3.18 -21.38 -6.88
N TYR A 170 -4.07 -20.69 -6.17
CA TYR A 170 -5.07 -19.78 -6.73
C TYR A 170 -5.16 -18.53 -5.86
N ASP A 171 -4.87 -17.38 -6.44
CA ASP A 171 -5.02 -16.06 -5.82
C ASP A 171 -5.36 -15.03 -6.91
N VAL A 172 -6.39 -14.23 -6.67
CA VAL A 172 -6.88 -13.23 -7.62
C VAL A 172 -6.97 -11.85 -6.98
N GLU A 173 -6.14 -10.93 -7.46
CA GLU A 173 -6.10 -9.57 -6.95
C GLU A 173 -6.96 -8.63 -7.81
N ALA A 174 -7.78 -7.82 -7.15
CA ALA A 174 -8.47 -6.70 -7.75
C ALA A 174 -7.62 -5.44 -7.62
N LEU A 175 -7.01 -4.98 -8.71
CA LEU A 175 -6.08 -3.84 -8.66
C LEU A 175 -6.83 -2.50 -8.67
N GLN A 176 -7.45 -2.15 -9.79
CA GLN A 176 -8.04 -0.84 -10.02
C GLN A 176 -9.29 -0.95 -10.87
N LEU A 177 -10.33 -0.23 -10.46
CA LEU A 177 -11.53 -0.01 -11.26
C LEU A 177 -11.37 1.29 -12.05
N ASN A 178 -11.46 1.19 -13.38
CA ASN A 178 -11.44 2.31 -14.30
C ASN A 178 -12.83 2.50 -14.94
N GLY A 179 -13.16 3.73 -15.29
CA GLY A 179 -14.45 4.08 -15.88
C GLY A 179 -14.72 5.59 -15.83
N PRO A 180 -15.92 6.03 -16.21
CA PRO A 180 -16.28 7.43 -16.29
C PRO A 180 -16.24 8.12 -14.92
N ALA A 181 -15.85 9.40 -14.91
CA ALA A 181 -15.90 10.23 -13.70
C ALA A 181 -17.30 10.80 -13.43
N SER A 182 -18.13 10.90 -14.48
CA SER A 182 -19.53 11.32 -14.38
C SER A 182 -20.43 10.59 -15.36
N LEU A 183 -21.71 10.48 -15.00
CA LEU A 183 -22.79 9.93 -15.83
C LEU A 183 -24.04 10.79 -15.68
N ASN A 184 -24.86 10.89 -16.72
CA ASN A 184 -26.21 11.44 -16.58
C ASN A 184 -27.18 10.39 -16.02
N PRO A 185 -28.30 10.80 -15.40
CA PRO A 185 -29.30 9.85 -14.93
C PRO A 185 -29.78 8.94 -16.06
N GLY A 186 -29.63 7.63 -15.86
CA GLY A 186 -29.99 6.59 -16.84
C GLY A 186 -28.93 6.30 -17.90
N GLU A 187 -27.81 7.03 -17.90
CA GLU A 187 -26.65 6.73 -18.75
C GLU A 187 -25.95 5.46 -18.25
N VAL A 188 -25.61 4.57 -19.18
CA VAL A 188 -24.85 3.34 -18.89
C VAL A 188 -23.37 3.69 -18.92
N GLY A 189 -22.69 3.47 -17.79
CA GLY A 189 -21.24 3.58 -17.71
C GLY A 189 -20.56 2.25 -18.01
N ASP A 190 -19.53 2.31 -18.84
CA ASP A 190 -18.61 1.21 -19.11
C ASP A 190 -17.43 1.28 -18.15
N TRP A 191 -17.28 0.25 -17.32
CA TRP A 191 -16.20 0.12 -16.34
C TRP A 191 -15.29 -1.04 -16.72
N THR A 192 -14.05 -0.96 -16.27
CA THR A 192 -13.04 -2.00 -16.49
C THR A 192 -12.26 -2.23 -15.21
N LEU A 193 -12.31 -3.45 -14.70
CA LEU A 193 -11.52 -3.90 -13.57
C LEU A 193 -10.21 -4.53 -14.06
N SER A 194 -9.08 -4.04 -13.55
CA SER A 194 -7.79 -4.71 -13.70
C SER A 194 -7.70 -5.85 -12.69
N ILE A 195 -7.61 -7.08 -13.18
CA ILE A 195 -7.54 -8.33 -12.39
C ILE A 195 -6.18 -8.97 -12.61
N LYS A 196 -5.46 -9.29 -11.53
CA LYS A 196 -4.18 -9.99 -11.61
C LYS A 196 -4.29 -11.39 -11.02
N ASN A 197 -3.74 -12.38 -11.71
CA ASN A 197 -3.58 -13.71 -11.16
C ASN A 197 -2.27 -13.78 -10.38
N LEU A 198 -2.35 -13.76 -9.05
CA LEU A 198 -1.22 -13.99 -8.16
C LEU A 198 -1.05 -15.47 -7.81
N GLY A 199 -1.95 -16.35 -8.26
CA GLY A 199 -1.80 -17.79 -8.12
C GLY A 199 -0.77 -18.40 -9.08
N LEU A 200 -0.34 -19.62 -8.76
CA LEU A 200 0.51 -20.46 -9.60
C LEU A 200 -0.25 -21.10 -10.77
N ASN A 201 -1.56 -21.32 -10.61
CA ASN A 201 -2.41 -21.92 -11.64
C ASN A 201 -3.20 -20.83 -12.40
N PRO A 202 -3.51 -21.04 -13.69
CA PRO A 202 -4.45 -20.19 -14.41
C PRO A 202 -5.81 -20.11 -13.70
N ILE A 203 -6.39 -18.92 -13.65
CA ILE A 203 -7.74 -18.66 -13.11
C ILE A 203 -8.71 -18.32 -14.24
N TYR A 204 -9.99 -18.66 -14.06
CA TYR A 204 -11.11 -18.41 -14.97
C TYR A 204 -12.43 -18.46 -14.16
N ASP A 205 -13.56 -18.19 -14.79
CA ASP A 205 -14.89 -18.16 -14.16
C ASP A 205 -14.96 -17.27 -12.91
N ILE A 206 -14.40 -16.06 -13.04
CA ILE A 206 -14.29 -15.09 -11.95
C ILE A 206 -15.59 -14.29 -11.86
N THR A 207 -16.21 -14.23 -10.68
CA THR A 207 -17.38 -13.38 -10.45
C THR A 207 -16.91 -12.01 -10.00
N ILE A 208 -17.40 -10.96 -10.67
CA ILE A 208 -17.06 -9.56 -10.39
C ILE A 208 -18.32 -8.86 -9.94
N LYS A 209 -18.27 -8.23 -8.78
CA LYS A 209 -19.38 -7.51 -8.19
C LYS A 209 -19.02 -6.04 -8.01
N LEU A 210 -19.88 -5.15 -8.47
CA LEU A 210 -19.71 -3.71 -8.32
C LEU A 210 -20.49 -3.20 -7.11
N PHE A 211 -19.90 -2.31 -6.33
CA PHE A 211 -20.49 -1.73 -5.15
C PHE A 211 -20.30 -0.21 -5.11
N SER A 212 -21.16 0.46 -4.34
CA SER A 212 -21.09 1.90 -4.04
C SER A 212 -21.03 2.10 -2.53
N TYR A 213 -20.13 2.98 -2.07
CA TYR A 213 -20.09 3.37 -0.64
C TYR A 213 -21.35 4.12 -0.18
N LYS A 214 -22.21 4.57 -1.11
CA LYS A 214 -23.45 5.28 -0.76
C LYS A 214 -24.63 4.32 -0.63
N GLU A 215 -24.79 3.42 -1.60
CA GLU A 215 -25.95 2.52 -1.65
C GLU A 215 -25.75 1.23 -0.84
N HIS A 216 -24.50 0.88 -0.49
CA HIS A 216 -24.10 -0.30 0.32
C HIS A 216 -24.59 -1.67 -0.19
N ASN A 217 -25.32 -1.72 -1.31
CA ASN A 217 -25.80 -2.92 -1.98
C ASN A 217 -24.97 -3.22 -3.24
N GLU A 218 -25.02 -4.47 -3.69
CA GLU A 218 -24.51 -4.90 -4.98
C GLU A 218 -25.23 -4.15 -6.11
N LEU A 219 -24.45 -3.53 -7.00
CA LEU A 219 -24.93 -2.70 -8.09
C LEU A 219 -25.02 -3.46 -9.41
N ALA A 220 -24.02 -4.28 -9.69
CA ALA A 220 -23.92 -5.10 -10.90
C ALA A 220 -23.05 -6.33 -10.60
N THR A 221 -23.32 -7.41 -11.32
CA THR A 221 -22.53 -8.65 -11.25
C THR A 221 -22.25 -9.15 -12.66
N GLU A 222 -21.00 -9.50 -12.92
CA GLU A 222 -20.54 -10.05 -14.19
C GLU A 222 -19.67 -11.28 -13.97
N ILE A 223 -19.67 -12.20 -14.94
CA ILE A 223 -18.80 -13.38 -14.93
C ILE A 223 -17.73 -13.23 -16.00
N PHE A 224 -16.48 -13.18 -15.57
CA PHE A 224 -15.32 -13.12 -16.44
C PHE A 224 -14.76 -14.52 -16.70
N ASN A 225 -15.06 -15.05 -17.89
CA ASN A 225 -14.73 -16.43 -18.28
C ASN A 225 -13.35 -16.58 -18.96
N GLN A 226 -12.61 -15.49 -19.19
CA GLN A 226 -11.31 -15.61 -19.87
C GLN A 226 -10.27 -16.13 -18.90
N SER A 227 -9.39 -17.02 -19.38
CA SER A 227 -8.28 -17.52 -18.57
C SER A 227 -7.22 -16.45 -18.39
N ILE A 228 -6.84 -16.19 -17.14
CA ILE A 228 -5.72 -15.34 -16.75
C ILE A 228 -4.58 -16.27 -16.33
N PRO A 229 -3.49 -16.40 -17.10
CA PRO A 229 -2.34 -17.18 -16.70
C PRO A 229 -1.67 -16.62 -15.43
N ALA A 230 -0.91 -17.46 -14.73
CA ALA A 230 -0.16 -17.06 -13.53
C ALA A 230 0.73 -15.84 -13.80
N GLY A 231 0.64 -14.84 -12.92
CA GLY A 231 1.42 -13.60 -12.93
C GLY A 231 0.92 -12.54 -13.92
N GLU A 232 -0.10 -12.86 -14.73
CA GLU A 232 -0.64 -11.96 -15.74
C GLU A 232 -1.79 -11.12 -15.19
N THR A 233 -2.01 -9.97 -15.84
CA THR A 233 -3.15 -9.09 -15.60
C THR A 233 -4.11 -9.15 -16.78
N SER A 234 -5.41 -9.13 -16.52
CA SER A 234 -6.47 -9.00 -17.51
C SER A 234 -7.42 -7.86 -17.16
N LEU A 235 -8.15 -7.39 -18.17
CA LEU A 235 -9.13 -6.30 -18.04
C LEU A 235 -10.53 -6.89 -18.20
N ALA A 236 -11.31 -6.84 -17.13
CA ALA A 236 -12.66 -7.37 -17.12
C ALA A 236 -13.69 -6.24 -17.21
N PRO A 237 -14.57 -6.24 -18.23
CA PRO A 237 -15.59 -5.21 -18.36
C PRO A 237 -16.74 -5.45 -17.37
N ILE A 238 -17.34 -4.36 -16.89
CA ILE A 238 -18.61 -4.37 -16.14
C ILE A 238 -19.39 -3.10 -16.45
N THR A 239 -20.70 -3.23 -16.68
CA THR A 239 -21.55 -2.09 -17.02
C THR A 239 -22.55 -1.81 -15.91
N TRP A 240 -22.80 -0.54 -15.63
CA TRP A 240 -23.78 -0.13 -14.63
C TRP A 240 -24.35 1.26 -14.92
N SER A 241 -25.59 1.50 -14.49
CA SER A 241 -26.29 2.78 -14.63
C SER A 241 -27.12 3.08 -13.38
N SER A 242 -27.36 4.37 -13.10
CA SER A 242 -28.31 4.80 -12.07
C SER A 242 -29.14 5.99 -12.52
N ASN A 243 -30.37 6.07 -12.04
CA ASN A 243 -31.24 7.24 -12.22
C ASN A 243 -31.20 8.19 -11.01
N LEU A 244 -30.50 7.81 -9.93
CA LEU A 244 -30.43 8.59 -8.71
C LEU A 244 -29.28 9.59 -8.81
N VAL A 245 -29.58 10.88 -8.73
CA VAL A 245 -28.57 11.95 -8.71
C VAL A 245 -27.80 11.90 -7.39
N HIS A 246 -26.49 11.64 -7.46
CA HIS A 246 -25.59 11.66 -6.32
C HIS A 246 -24.13 11.54 -6.72
N ASN A 247 -23.23 11.89 -5.80
CA ASN A 247 -21.83 11.51 -5.85
C ASN A 247 -21.60 10.24 -5.03
N THR A 248 -20.73 9.36 -5.51
CA THR A 248 -20.29 8.16 -4.79
C THR A 248 -18.85 7.78 -5.17
N MET A 249 -18.31 6.77 -4.49
CA MET A 249 -17.15 6.03 -4.95
C MET A 249 -17.57 4.59 -5.22
N LEU A 250 -17.21 4.10 -6.40
CA LEU A 250 -17.42 2.72 -6.81
C LEU A 250 -16.18 1.88 -6.54
N TYR A 251 -16.39 0.62 -6.17
CA TYR A 251 -15.32 -0.36 -6.07
C TYR A 251 -15.84 -1.72 -6.54
N ALA A 252 -14.94 -2.56 -7.01
CA ALA A 252 -15.26 -3.93 -7.39
C ALA A 252 -14.74 -4.91 -6.33
N VAL A 253 -15.47 -6.00 -6.16
CA VAL A 253 -15.05 -7.17 -5.38
C VAL A 253 -15.04 -8.38 -6.30
N ILE A 254 -13.99 -9.17 -6.20
CA ILE A 254 -13.83 -10.42 -6.92
C ILE A 254 -14.23 -11.59 -6.01
N GLU A 255 -14.98 -12.53 -6.58
CA GLU A 255 -15.25 -13.83 -5.97
C GLU A 255 -14.80 -14.95 -6.92
N HIS A 256 -13.96 -15.84 -6.42
CA HIS A 256 -13.53 -17.05 -7.12
C HIS A 256 -13.49 -18.22 -6.13
N THR A 257 -14.05 -19.36 -6.53
CA THR A 257 -14.37 -20.47 -5.59
C THR A 257 -13.14 -21.05 -4.91
N ASN A 258 -11.99 -21.05 -5.59
CA ASN A 258 -10.74 -21.61 -5.07
C ASN A 258 -9.75 -20.54 -4.62
N ASP A 259 -10.14 -19.26 -4.62
CA ASP A 259 -9.26 -18.20 -4.17
C ASP A 259 -8.83 -18.41 -2.71
N GLN A 260 -7.52 -18.41 -2.47
CA GLN A 260 -6.94 -18.73 -1.17
C GLN A 260 -6.65 -17.49 -0.32
N TYR A 261 -6.78 -16.28 -0.87
CA TYR A 261 -6.47 -15.05 -0.16
C TYR A 261 -7.43 -13.90 -0.48
N SER A 262 -8.59 -13.90 0.15
CA SER A 262 -9.65 -12.94 -0.18
C SER A 262 -9.38 -11.47 0.19
N ALA A 263 -8.28 -11.16 0.89
CA ALA A 263 -8.03 -9.82 1.40
C ALA A 263 -7.63 -8.82 0.29
N ASN A 264 -7.13 -9.31 -0.85
CA ASN A 264 -6.77 -8.50 -2.02
C ASN A 264 -7.87 -8.51 -3.11
N ASN A 265 -9.04 -9.10 -2.84
CA ASN A 265 -10.13 -9.22 -3.82
C ASN A 265 -10.92 -7.93 -4.02
N LYS A 266 -10.61 -6.85 -3.27
CA LYS A 266 -11.30 -5.57 -3.35
C LYS A 266 -10.43 -4.53 -4.06
N SER A 267 -10.96 -3.92 -5.11
CA SER A 267 -10.24 -2.91 -5.87
C SER A 267 -10.07 -1.59 -5.11
N GLN A 268 -9.09 -0.79 -5.55
CA GLN A 268 -9.14 0.64 -5.30
C GLN A 268 -10.47 1.24 -5.79
N SER A 269 -10.93 2.27 -5.09
CA SER A 269 -12.22 2.90 -5.36
C SER A 269 -12.08 4.04 -6.38
N LYS A 270 -13.08 4.21 -7.23
CA LYS A 270 -13.15 5.25 -8.27
C LYS A 270 -14.30 6.20 -7.99
N PHE A 271 -14.02 7.50 -7.94
CA PHE A 271 -15.06 8.51 -7.81
C PHE A 271 -15.99 8.51 -9.03
N LEU A 272 -17.29 8.66 -8.76
CA LEU A 272 -18.33 8.83 -9.76
C LEU A 272 -19.34 9.88 -9.31
N ARG A 273 -19.68 10.76 -10.24
CA ARG A 273 -20.81 11.68 -10.13
C ARG A 273 -21.95 11.27 -11.06
N ILE A 274 -23.14 11.03 -10.51
CA ILE A 274 -24.37 11.03 -11.30
C ILE A 274 -24.91 12.45 -11.34
N ASN A 275 -24.83 13.08 -12.51
CA ASN A 275 -25.12 14.49 -12.71
C ASN A 275 -26.56 14.82 -12.32
N PRO A 276 -26.81 15.96 -11.65
CA PRO A 276 -28.14 16.51 -11.63
C PRO A 276 -28.59 16.84 -13.06
N PRO A 277 -29.89 16.80 -13.36
CA PRO A 277 -30.41 17.13 -14.69
C PRO A 277 -30.19 18.59 -15.11
N GLN A 278 -29.64 19.45 -14.24
CA GLN A 278 -29.26 20.82 -14.54
C GLN A 278 -27.74 20.94 -14.60
N GLU A 279 -27.23 21.48 -15.70
CA GLU A 279 -25.85 21.96 -15.77
C GLU A 279 -25.69 23.15 -14.82
N VAL A 280 -24.62 23.13 -14.03
CA VAL A 280 -24.27 24.20 -13.09
C VAL A 280 -23.16 25.01 -13.72
N ASN A 281 -23.39 26.30 -13.92
CA ASN A 281 -22.39 27.22 -14.45
C ASN A 281 -21.50 27.73 -13.31
N ILE A 282 -20.24 27.32 -13.30
CA ILE A 282 -19.28 27.66 -12.25
C ILE A 282 -18.28 28.68 -12.78
N LEU A 283 -18.08 29.78 -12.05
CA LEU A 283 -16.98 30.72 -12.24
C LEU A 283 -15.90 30.47 -11.18
N VAL A 284 -14.68 30.15 -11.59
CA VAL A 284 -13.48 30.28 -10.78
C VAL A 284 -12.91 31.67 -11.05
N TRP A 285 -13.05 32.57 -10.08
CA TRP A 285 -12.47 33.90 -10.14
C TRP A 285 -11.10 33.88 -9.47
N ASP A 286 -10.05 34.05 -10.28
CA ASP A 286 -8.69 34.13 -9.78
C ASP A 286 -8.40 35.54 -9.26
N ASN A 287 -8.57 35.75 -7.95
CA ASN A 287 -8.37 37.04 -7.29
C ASN A 287 -7.21 36.97 -6.29
N ASP A 288 -6.14 36.32 -6.69
CA ASP A 288 -4.97 36.09 -5.86
C ASP A 288 -4.02 37.30 -5.74
N ASN A 289 -4.38 38.44 -6.33
CA ASN A 289 -3.54 39.64 -6.48
C ASN A 289 -2.30 39.43 -7.38
N GLY A 290 -2.34 38.50 -8.33
CA GLY A 290 -1.27 38.22 -9.27
C GLY A 290 -0.16 37.35 -8.68
N ILE A 291 -0.50 36.43 -7.78
CA ILE A 291 0.46 35.49 -7.20
C ILE A 291 0.77 34.42 -8.26
N GLU A 292 1.97 34.44 -8.82
CA GLU A 292 2.32 33.50 -9.91
C GLU A 292 2.24 32.03 -9.47
N THR A 293 2.74 31.71 -8.28
CA THR A 293 2.64 30.36 -7.68
C THR A 293 2.65 30.39 -6.16
N ILE A 294 2.08 29.35 -5.56
CA ILE A 294 2.19 28.96 -4.16
C ILE A 294 2.89 27.60 -4.06
N ILE A 295 3.60 27.34 -2.96
CA ILE A 295 4.17 26.02 -2.67
C ILE A 295 3.05 25.14 -2.13
N ASN A 296 2.77 24.02 -2.80
CA ASN A 296 1.90 22.98 -2.28
C ASN A 296 2.57 22.35 -1.03
N PRO A 297 1.95 22.42 0.17
CA PRO A 297 2.58 21.91 1.38
C PRO A 297 2.68 20.37 1.41
N GLU A 298 1.90 19.66 0.60
CA GLU A 298 1.90 18.19 0.54
C GLU A 298 2.91 17.66 -0.47
N THR A 299 3.07 18.34 -1.62
CA THR A 299 3.95 17.87 -2.70
C THR A 299 5.27 18.64 -2.80
N GLY A 300 5.37 19.81 -2.16
CA GLY A 300 6.52 20.72 -2.27
C GLY A 300 6.65 21.42 -3.64
N VAL A 301 5.68 21.25 -4.54
CA VAL A 301 5.71 21.78 -5.90
C VAL A 301 5.07 23.18 -5.96
N ASN A 302 5.67 24.08 -6.74
CA ASN A 302 5.08 25.39 -7.06
C ASN A 302 3.89 25.20 -8.03
N GLN A 303 2.71 25.69 -7.64
CA GLN A 303 1.47 25.60 -8.42
C GLN A 303 0.68 26.91 -8.34
N GLN A 304 -0.17 27.21 -9.33
CA GLN A 304 -1.07 28.36 -9.25
C GLN A 304 -2.10 28.19 -8.12
N ALA A 305 -2.57 29.30 -7.55
CA ALA A 305 -3.53 29.27 -6.45
C ALA A 305 -4.86 28.59 -6.84
N SER A 306 -5.28 28.71 -8.10
CA SER A 306 -6.49 28.07 -8.64
C SER A 306 -6.31 26.57 -8.95
N ALA A 307 -5.07 26.10 -9.11
CA ALA A 307 -4.78 24.79 -9.72
C ALA A 307 -5.49 23.61 -9.03
N THR A 308 -5.54 23.60 -7.70
CA THR A 308 -6.22 22.52 -6.95
C THR A 308 -7.74 22.58 -7.10
N ILE A 309 -8.32 23.79 -7.19
CA ILE A 309 -9.77 23.96 -7.41
C ILE A 309 -10.12 23.46 -8.82
N GLU A 310 -9.33 23.87 -9.81
CA GLU A 310 -9.48 23.43 -11.19
C GLU A 310 -9.38 21.91 -11.34
N GLN A 311 -8.35 21.31 -10.73
CA GLN A 311 -8.19 19.86 -10.71
C GLN A 311 -9.40 19.16 -10.11
N ASN A 312 -9.88 19.61 -8.95
CA ASN A 312 -11.06 19.02 -8.29
C ASN A 312 -12.34 19.15 -9.13
N LEU A 313 -12.53 20.29 -9.82
CA LEU A 313 -13.67 20.48 -10.72
C LEU A 313 -13.58 19.56 -11.95
N GLN A 314 -12.39 19.42 -12.53
CA GLN A 314 -12.13 18.51 -13.66
C GLN A 314 -12.35 17.04 -13.25
N GLU A 315 -11.81 16.62 -12.10
CA GLU A 315 -12.00 15.28 -11.55
C GLU A 315 -13.47 14.98 -11.22
N ALA A 316 -14.23 16.00 -10.81
CA ALA A 316 -15.67 15.91 -10.61
C ALA A 316 -16.50 15.99 -11.91
N GLY A 317 -15.86 16.15 -13.07
CA GLY A 317 -16.53 16.29 -14.37
C GLY A 317 -17.36 17.57 -14.52
N LEU A 318 -17.01 18.63 -13.80
CA LEU A 318 -17.68 19.93 -13.84
C LEU A 318 -17.07 20.85 -14.89
N GLN A 319 -17.93 21.51 -15.67
CA GLN A 319 -17.53 22.63 -16.52
C GLN A 319 -17.39 23.89 -15.65
N TYR A 320 -16.37 24.68 -15.92
CA TYR A 320 -16.14 25.96 -15.23
C TYR A 320 -15.46 26.97 -16.16
N SER A 321 -15.64 28.25 -15.84
CA SER A 321 -14.89 29.35 -16.44
C SER A 321 -13.82 29.83 -15.44
N LEU A 322 -12.56 29.92 -15.85
CA LEU A 322 -11.51 30.60 -15.07
C LEU A 322 -11.34 32.03 -15.58
N LEU A 323 -11.46 33.04 -14.71
CA LEU A 323 -11.26 34.44 -15.07
C LEU A 323 -10.42 35.17 -14.01
N GLU A 324 -9.45 35.99 -14.43
CA GLU A 324 -8.69 36.89 -13.54
C GLU A 324 -9.49 38.14 -13.14
N LYS A 325 -10.52 38.49 -13.92
CA LYS A 325 -11.37 39.66 -13.69
C LYS A 325 -12.82 39.22 -13.50
N LEU A 326 -13.39 39.60 -12.36
CA LEU A 326 -14.79 39.34 -12.07
C LEU A 326 -15.69 40.06 -13.10
N PRO A 327 -16.57 39.34 -13.81
CA PRO A 327 -17.55 39.94 -14.70
C PRO A 327 -18.51 40.87 -13.94
N VAL A 328 -19.00 41.91 -14.62
CA VAL A 328 -20.01 42.83 -14.07
C VAL A 328 -21.36 42.12 -13.88
N ASP A 329 -21.65 41.13 -14.72
CA ASP A 329 -22.86 40.33 -14.65
C ASP A 329 -22.52 38.87 -14.30
N LEU A 330 -22.98 38.44 -13.13
CA LEU A 330 -22.81 37.09 -12.61
C LEU A 330 -24.07 36.24 -12.74
N SER A 331 -25.16 36.77 -13.31
CA SER A 331 -26.46 36.09 -13.36
C SER A 331 -26.45 34.79 -14.18
N GLN A 332 -25.45 34.62 -15.05
CA GLN A 332 -25.23 33.39 -15.82
C GLN A 332 -24.53 32.28 -15.00
N TYR A 333 -23.94 32.60 -13.85
CA TYR A 333 -23.22 31.66 -13.01
C TYR A 333 -24.06 31.29 -11.79
N ASP A 334 -24.17 29.99 -11.53
CA ASP A 334 -24.85 29.44 -10.35
C ASP A 334 -23.92 29.44 -9.13
N ILE A 335 -22.61 29.32 -9.36
CA ILE A 335 -21.58 29.27 -8.31
C ILE A 335 -20.40 30.15 -8.73
N VAL A 336 -19.89 30.95 -7.79
CA VAL A 336 -18.62 31.67 -7.93
C VAL A 336 -17.67 31.21 -6.83
N ILE A 337 -16.52 30.66 -7.22
CA ILE A 337 -15.43 30.26 -6.34
C ILE A 337 -14.30 31.29 -6.54
N ALA A 338 -13.88 31.96 -5.48
CA ALA A 338 -12.80 32.94 -5.55
C ALA A 338 -11.54 32.40 -4.87
N THR A 339 -10.40 32.42 -5.56
CA THR A 339 -9.08 32.37 -4.90
C THR A 339 -8.80 33.77 -4.39
N MET A 340 -8.30 33.91 -3.15
CA MET A 340 -7.97 35.22 -2.60
C MET A 340 -6.53 35.25 -2.11
N GLY A 341 -5.79 36.26 -2.55
CA GLY A 341 -4.44 36.54 -2.07
C GLY A 341 -4.49 37.45 -0.86
N SER A 342 -3.55 37.27 0.07
CA SER A 342 -3.36 38.22 1.16
C SER A 342 -2.90 39.56 0.60
N HIS A 343 -3.78 40.57 0.66
CA HIS A 343 -3.40 41.95 0.39
C HIS A 343 -2.78 42.55 1.66
N CYS A 344 -1.46 42.65 1.71
CA CYS A 344 -0.79 43.38 2.79
C CYS A 344 -0.98 44.88 2.56
N LEU A 345 -1.81 45.52 3.38
CA LEU A 345 -1.86 46.97 3.48
C LEU A 345 -0.51 47.43 4.07
N GLY A 346 0.33 48.03 3.22
CA GLY A 346 1.60 48.66 3.60
C GLY A 346 1.41 50.00 4.28
#